data_AF-A0A853BNR3-F1
#
_entry.id   AF-A0A853BNR3-F1
#
_cell.length_a   1.000
_cell.length_b   1.000
_cell.length_c   1.000
_cell.angle_alpha   90.00
_cell.angle_beta   90.00
_cell.angle_gamma   90.00
#
_symmetry.space_group_name_H-M   'P 1'
#
loop_
_entity.id
_entity.type
_entity.pdbx_description
1 polymer ?
#
loop_
_entity_poly.entity_id
_entity_poly.type
_entity_poly.pdbx_seq_one_letter_code
_entity_poly.pdbx_strand_id
1 'polypeptide(L)'
;MEVNTAPGADRLGVEVCVFHDIWAERDFFGTPHPEVHERNAPRLAAGLRAVEQALGFPGTPGGPTFFGTPYNYGVSAHVGEDGTGVDVSDHL
;
A
#
# COMPACT_ATOMS: atom_id res chain seq x y z
N MET A 1 5.28 -0.95 -2.83
CA MET A 1 4.38 -1.91 -2.13
C MET A 1 4.51 -3.24 -2.86
N GLU A 2 4.57 -4.36 -2.16
CA GLU A 2 4.82 -5.68 -2.76
C GLU A 2 3.75 -6.66 -2.23
N VAL A 3 3.39 -7.69 -3.01
CA VAL A 3 2.43 -8.75 -2.61
C VAL A 3 2.94 -10.06 -3.22
N ASN A 4 3.31 -11.02 -2.38
CA ASN A 4 3.95 -12.27 -2.79
C ASN A 4 3.11 -13.50 -2.43
N THR A 5 2.95 -14.44 -3.37
CA THR A 5 2.35 -15.76 -3.12
C THR A 5 3.09 -16.85 -3.91
N ALA A 6 3.67 -17.85 -3.24
CA ALA A 6 4.25 -19.04 -3.90
C ALA A 6 3.81 -20.34 -3.18
N PRO A 7 3.60 -21.47 -3.90
CA PRO A 7 4.72 -22.43 -4.02
C PRO A 7 4.82 -23.22 -5.36
N GLY A 8 6.05 -23.47 -5.83
CA GLY A 8 6.36 -24.44 -6.90
C GLY A 8 6.64 -23.81 -8.27
N ALA A 9 7.64 -24.36 -8.99
CA ALA A 9 8.23 -23.86 -10.24
C ALA A 9 7.30 -23.79 -11.48
N ASP A 10 5.98 -23.81 -11.26
CA ASP A 10 4.92 -23.81 -12.28
C ASP A 10 3.80 -22.80 -11.93
N ARG A 11 4.05 -21.85 -11.01
CA ARG A 11 3.05 -20.86 -10.58
C ARG A 11 3.34 -19.47 -11.12
N LEU A 12 2.35 -18.93 -11.83
CA LEU A 12 2.22 -17.50 -12.13
C LEU A 12 1.96 -16.75 -10.82
N GLY A 13 2.90 -15.89 -10.43
CA GLY A 13 2.73 -14.89 -9.38
C GLY A 13 2.55 -13.51 -10.02
N VAL A 14 1.74 -12.66 -9.40
CA VAL A 14 1.59 -11.25 -9.79
C VAL A 14 1.86 -10.40 -8.58
N GLU A 15 2.67 -9.38 -8.77
CA GLU A 15 3.02 -8.40 -7.76
C GLU A 15 2.49 -7.03 -8.17
N VAL A 16 1.86 -6.32 -7.23
CA VAL A 16 1.28 -4.98 -7.46
C VAL A 16 2.00 -3.97 -6.60
N CYS A 17 2.65 -3.01 -7.26
CA CYS A 17 3.41 -1.96 -6.59
C CYS A 17 2.82 -0.57 -6.82
N VAL A 18 2.59 0.15 -5.72
CA VAL A 18 2.34 1.60 -5.72
C VAL A 18 3.52 2.34 -5.10
N PHE A 19 3.80 3.54 -5.62
CA PHE A 19 4.99 4.34 -5.31
C PHE A 19 4.68 5.80 -4.93
N HIS A 20 3.42 6.12 -4.63
CA HIS A 20 3.00 7.49 -4.34
C HIS A 20 2.23 7.54 -3.02
N ASP A 21 2.45 8.58 -2.25
CA ASP A 21 1.79 8.84 -0.96
C ASP A 21 0.27 9.11 -1.08
N ILE A 22 -0.29 9.37 -2.27
CA ILE A 22 -1.73 9.63 -2.46
C ILE A 22 -2.63 8.49 -1.99
N TRP A 23 -2.06 7.31 -1.76
CA TRP A 23 -2.75 6.12 -1.31
C TRP A 23 -2.80 5.99 0.22
N ALA A 24 -1.98 6.74 0.95
CA ALA A 24 -1.87 6.71 2.41
C ALA A 24 -2.53 7.95 3.05
N GLU A 25 -2.64 8.00 4.37
CA GLU A 25 -3.30 9.07 5.12
C GLU A 25 -2.47 10.36 5.22
N ARG A 26 -1.18 10.28 4.92
CA ARG A 26 -0.20 11.37 5.00
C ARG A 26 0.71 11.36 3.77
N ASP A 27 1.23 12.53 3.42
CA ASP A 27 2.28 12.66 2.40
C ASP A 27 3.65 12.19 2.93
N PHE A 28 4.66 12.16 2.06
CA PHE A 28 6.02 11.74 2.46
C PHE A 28 6.71 12.69 3.45
N PHE A 29 6.18 13.89 3.69
CA PHE A 29 6.66 14.81 4.74
C PHE A 29 5.97 14.57 6.09
N GLY A 30 5.08 13.58 6.18
CA GLY A 30 4.29 13.28 7.38
C GLY A 30 3.04 14.16 7.54
N THR A 31 2.72 15.02 6.57
CA THR A 31 1.57 15.93 6.63
C THR A 31 0.28 15.18 6.30
N PRO A 32 -0.78 15.27 7.13
CA PRO A 32 -2.08 14.71 6.78
C PRO A 32 -2.64 15.31 5.49
N HIS A 33 -3.18 14.46 4.61
CA HIS A 33 -3.89 14.89 3.39
C HIS A 33 -5.23 14.16 3.23
N PRO A 34 -6.18 14.32 4.18
CA PRO A 34 -7.40 13.53 4.24
C PRO A 34 -8.23 13.60 2.95
N GLU A 35 -8.34 14.76 2.30
CA GLU A 35 -9.07 14.91 1.04
C GLU A 35 -8.46 14.06 -0.11
N VAL A 36 -7.13 13.94 -0.14
CA VAL A 36 -6.42 13.09 -1.11
C VAL A 36 -6.68 11.62 -0.79
N HIS A 37 -6.52 11.23 0.47
CA HIS A 37 -6.70 9.85 0.91
C HIS A 37 -8.15 9.37 0.70
N GLU A 38 -9.15 10.14 1.14
CA GLU A 38 -10.58 9.80 1.01
C GLU A 38 -11.00 9.59 -0.44
N ARG A 39 -10.42 10.33 -1.38
CA ARG A 39 -10.70 10.17 -2.82
C ARG A 39 -10.00 8.96 -3.44
N ASN A 40 -8.82 8.61 -2.95
CA ASN A 40 -7.95 7.62 -3.59
C ASN A 40 -7.98 6.24 -2.94
N ALA A 41 -8.13 6.14 -1.62
CA ALA A 41 -8.18 4.86 -0.90
C ALA A 41 -9.28 3.93 -1.42
N PRO A 42 -10.52 4.39 -1.69
CA PRO A 42 -11.54 3.53 -2.29
C PRO A 42 -11.16 3.03 -3.71
N ARG A 43 -10.42 3.83 -4.48
CA ARG A 43 -9.98 3.48 -5.84
C ARG A 43 -8.90 2.41 -5.80
N LEU A 44 -7.93 2.53 -4.88
CA LEU A 44 -6.92 1.51 -4.66
C LEU A 44 -7.56 0.19 -4.20
N ALA A 45 -8.43 0.26 -3.20
CA ALA A 45 -9.15 -0.91 -2.70
C ALA A 45 -9.95 -1.62 -3.80
N ALA A 46 -10.66 -0.86 -4.64
CA ALA A 46 -11.39 -1.41 -5.78
C ALA A 46 -10.46 -2.06 -6.81
N GLY A 47 -9.33 -1.44 -7.14
CA GLY A 47 -8.33 -1.99 -8.05
C GLY A 47 -7.74 -3.30 -7.54
N LEU A 48 -7.36 -3.36 -6.26
CA LEU A 48 -6.80 -4.57 -5.65
C LEU A 48 -7.84 -5.71 -5.62
N ARG A 49 -9.10 -5.42 -5.27
CA ARG A 49 -10.19 -6.42 -5.34
C ARG A 49 -10.44 -6.92 -6.75
N ALA A 50 -10.35 -6.05 -7.76
CA ALA A 50 -10.48 -6.46 -9.16
C ALA A 50 -9.33 -7.40 -9.59
N VAL A 51 -8.10 -7.16 -9.10
CA VAL A 51 -6.97 -8.06 -9.32
C VAL A 51 -7.21 -9.42 -8.65
N GLU A 52 -7.61 -9.45 -7.38
CA GLU A 52 -7.96 -10.71 -6.69
C GLU A 52 -9.05 -11.48 -7.41
N GLN A 53 -10.09 -10.79 -7.89
CA GLN A 53 -11.18 -11.39 -8.65
C GLN A 53 -10.69 -11.98 -9.98
N ALA A 54 -9.79 -11.29 -10.69
CA ALA A 54 -9.24 -11.77 -11.95
C ALA A 54 -8.31 -12.98 -11.75
N LEU A 55 -7.55 -13.02 -10.65
CA LEU A 55 -6.62 -14.10 -10.33
C LEU A 55 -7.32 -15.30 -9.66
N GLY A 56 -8.47 -15.10 -9.02
CA GLY A 56 -9.24 -16.15 -8.36
C GLY A 56 -8.68 -16.58 -7.00
N PHE A 57 -7.76 -15.81 -6.42
CA PHE A 57 -7.21 -16.04 -5.08
C PHE A 57 -6.93 -14.70 -4.38
N PRO A 58 -7.02 -14.66 -3.03
CA PRO A 58 -6.71 -13.45 -2.28
C PRO A 58 -5.22 -13.10 -2.39
N GLY A 59 -4.93 -11.80 -2.41
CA GLY A 59 -3.59 -11.27 -2.29
C GLY A 59 -3.11 -11.30 -0.84
N THR A 60 -1.79 -11.33 -0.67
CA THR A 60 -1.15 -11.26 0.65
C THR A 60 -0.37 -9.94 0.75
N PRO A 61 -0.66 -9.06 1.71
CA PRO A 61 0.14 -7.85 1.90
C PRO A 61 1.63 -8.19 2.05
N GLY A 62 2.49 -7.46 1.36
CA GLY A 62 3.94 -7.58 1.55
C GLY A 62 4.42 -6.98 2.86
N GLY A 63 5.73 -6.87 2.99
CA GLY A 63 6.36 -6.28 4.17
C GLY A 63 6.23 -4.75 4.23
N PRO A 64 6.44 -4.16 5.42
CA PRO A 64 6.66 -2.72 5.55
C PRO A 64 7.84 -2.24 4.70
N THR A 65 7.74 -1.02 4.18
CA THR A 65 8.81 -0.31 3.46
C THR A 65 9.14 1.00 4.17
N PHE A 66 10.14 1.76 3.70
CA PHE A 66 10.39 3.11 4.22
C PHE A 66 9.18 4.04 4.07
N PHE A 67 8.33 3.82 3.05
CA PHE A 67 7.22 4.70 2.70
C PHE A 67 5.88 4.34 3.36
N GLY A 68 5.79 3.19 4.02
CA GLY A 68 4.57 2.76 4.69
C GLY A 68 4.41 1.26 4.80
N THR A 69 3.31 0.86 5.44
CA THR A 69 2.95 -0.55 5.67
C THR A 69 1.74 -0.92 4.82
N PRO A 70 1.87 -1.86 3.88
CA PRO A 70 0.72 -2.34 3.12
C PRO A 70 -0.20 -3.21 3.99
N TYR A 71 -1.49 -3.10 3.73
CA TYR A 71 -2.52 -4.03 4.22
C TYR A 71 -3.39 -4.45 3.03
N ASN A 72 -4.37 -5.33 3.24
CA ASN A 72 -5.08 -6.04 2.15
C ASN A 72 -5.58 -5.14 1.00
N TYR A 73 -6.03 -3.92 1.32
CA TYR A 73 -6.66 -3.04 0.34
C TYR A 73 -6.17 -1.59 0.42
N GLY A 74 -4.95 -1.37 0.93
CA GLY A 74 -4.39 -0.03 1.07
C GLY A 74 -3.00 0.00 1.68
N VAL A 75 -2.57 1.20 2.05
CA VAL A 75 -1.26 1.47 2.64
C VAL A 75 -1.45 2.44 3.80
N SER A 76 -0.86 2.12 4.94
CA SER A 76 -0.78 3.03 6.09
C SER A 76 0.53 3.81 6.03
N ALA A 77 0.47 5.12 6.21
CA ALA A 77 1.67 5.93 6.46
C ALA A 77 2.29 5.56 7.82
N HIS A 78 3.59 5.79 7.97
CA HIS A 78 4.27 5.65 9.26
C HIS A 78 3.96 6.82 10.18
N VAL A 79 3.72 6.51 11.44
CA VAL A 79 3.49 7.49 12.50
C VAL A 79 4.42 7.21 13.67
N GLY A 80 4.88 8.28 14.32
CA GLY A 80 5.65 8.20 15.56
C GLY A 80 4.79 7.69 16.71
N GLU A 81 5.43 7.38 17.84
CA GLU A 81 4.74 6.91 19.06
C GLU A 81 3.71 7.91 19.60
N ASP A 82 3.87 9.20 19.30
CA ASP A 82 2.98 10.29 19.65
C ASP A 82 1.86 10.54 18.62
N GLY A 83 1.79 9.73 17.55
CA GLY A 83 0.83 9.86 16.46
C GLY A 83 1.18 10.94 15.43
N THR A 84 2.34 11.59 15.54
CA THR A 84 2.84 12.52 14.53
C THR A 84 3.26 11.76 13.26
N GLY A 85 3.12 12.40 12.09
CA GLY A 85 3.61 11.81 10.85
C GLY A 85 5.13 11.82 10.81
N VAL A 86 5.73 10.76 10.29
CA VAL A 86 7.18 10.68 10.08
C VAL A 86 7.51 11.25 8.71
N ASP A 87 8.47 12.18 8.65
CA ASP A 87 9.05 12.64 7.39
C ASP A 87 10.01 11.55 6.86
N VAL A 88 9.69 11.04 5.68
CA VAL A 88 10.43 9.99 4.96
C VAL A 88 10.86 10.49 3.58
N SER A 89 10.83 11.80 3.35
CA SER A 89 11.16 12.42 2.06
C SER A 89 12.64 12.30 1.70
N ASP A 90 13.50 11.95 2.65
CA ASP A 90 14.92 11.64 2.46
C ASP A 90 15.15 10.31 1.72
N HIS A 91 14.13 9.47 1.61
CA HIS A 91 14.16 8.20 0.88
C HIS A 91 13.69 8.28 -0.58
N LEU A 92 13.30 9.47 -1.06
CA LEU A 92 12.82 9.71 -2.44
C LEU A 92 13.88 9.57 -3.54
#